data_AF-A0A813IWV2-F1
#
_entry.id   AF-A0A813IWV2-F1
#
_cell.length_a   1.000
_cell.length_b   1.000
_cell.length_c   1.000
_cell.angle_alpha   90.00
_cell.angle_beta   90.00
_cell.angle_gamma   90.00
#
_symmetry.space_group_name_H-M   'P 1'
#
loop_
_entity.id
_entity.type
_entity.pdbx_description
1 polymer ?
#
loop_
_entity_poly.entity_id
_entity_poly.type
_entity_poly.pdbx_seq_one_letter_code
_entity_poly.pdbx_strand_id
1 'polypeptide(L)'
;EFLKRSNINLSPGRIVSLMQEMDEDNSGYLEEGEFMILMIKALGLKRRKEVGPDGHSASELRAKEGWAIGELRKVGYGCLALREAGFSIVEVMDVCSASEMKRGGVSVSELLSTGWDGSKAREAGFSLPALLHAGAD
;
A
#
# COMPACT_ATOMS: atom_id res chain seq x y z
N GLU A 1 -22.69 -4.75 -3.68
CA GLU A 1 -22.33 -5.62 -4.84
C GLU A 1 -21.57 -4.91 -5.97
N PHE A 2 -21.81 -3.62 -6.27
CA PHE A 2 -21.10 -2.90 -7.36
C PHE A 2 -19.56 -2.95 -7.25
N LEU A 3 -19.00 -2.49 -6.11
CA LEU A 3 -17.55 -2.42 -5.90
C LEU A 3 -16.86 -3.79 -6.05
N LYS A 4 -17.46 -4.84 -5.47
CA LYS A 4 -16.96 -6.22 -5.56
C LYS A 4 -16.97 -6.74 -7.01
N ARG A 5 -18.05 -6.50 -7.77
CA ARG A 5 -18.16 -6.94 -9.17
C ARG A 5 -17.19 -6.21 -10.10
N SER A 6 -16.88 -4.96 -9.79
CA SER A 6 -15.90 -4.16 -10.54
C SER A 6 -14.45 -4.43 -10.14
N ASN A 7 -14.19 -5.38 -9.24
CA ASN A 7 -12.87 -5.67 -8.65
C ASN A 7 -12.21 -4.43 -8.00
N ILE A 8 -13.02 -3.50 -7.52
CA ILE A 8 -12.58 -2.31 -6.81
C ILE A 8 -12.56 -2.65 -5.33
N ASN A 9 -11.36 -2.74 -4.75
CA ASN A 9 -11.16 -3.07 -3.35
C ASN A 9 -10.67 -1.81 -2.62
N LEU A 10 -11.57 -1.12 -1.93
CA LEU A 10 -11.27 0.08 -1.15
C LEU A 10 -11.08 -0.28 0.32
N SER A 11 -10.02 0.22 0.95
CA SER A 11 -9.85 0.08 2.40
C SER A 11 -10.96 0.84 3.17
N PRO A 12 -11.31 0.43 4.41
CA PRO A 12 -12.22 1.21 5.25
C PRO A 12 -11.76 2.66 5.47
N GLY A 13 -10.45 2.88 5.64
CA GLY A 13 -9.88 4.22 5.77
C GLY A 13 -10.08 5.06 4.51
N ARG A 14 -9.96 4.44 3.33
CA ARG A 14 -10.22 5.09 2.05
C ARG A 14 -11.69 5.46 1.88
N ILE A 15 -12.61 4.60 2.33
CA ILE A 15 -14.05 4.89 2.34
C ILE A 15 -14.33 6.09 3.24
N VAL A 16 -13.76 6.12 4.45
CA VAL A 16 -13.93 7.25 5.38
C VAL A 16 -13.40 8.56 4.77
N SER A 17 -12.21 8.53 4.17
CA SER A 17 -11.63 9.71 3.51
C SER A 17 -12.50 10.19 2.34
N LEU A 18 -13.05 9.28 1.54
CA LEU A 18 -13.97 9.63 0.45
C LEU A 18 -15.28 10.22 0.97
N MET A 19 -15.83 9.66 2.05
CA MET A 19 -17.04 10.21 2.70
C MET A 19 -16.76 11.62 3.22
N GLN A 20 -15.66 11.84 3.95
CA GLN A 20 -15.30 13.18 4.45
C GLN A 20 -15.13 14.25 3.35
N GLU A 21 -14.80 13.85 2.12
CA GLU A 21 -14.67 14.79 0.99
C GLU A 21 -16.00 15.06 0.27
N MET A 22 -16.99 14.17 0.40
CA MET A 22 -18.22 14.20 -0.41
C MET A 22 -19.49 14.42 0.42
N ASP A 23 -19.52 13.97 1.66
CA ASP A 23 -20.60 14.08 2.64
C ASP A 23 -20.48 15.45 3.34
N GLU A 24 -20.99 16.49 2.69
CA GLU A 24 -20.84 17.88 3.16
C GLU A 24 -21.66 18.12 4.43
N ASP A 25 -22.78 17.42 4.58
CA ASP A 25 -23.69 17.55 5.72
C ASP A 25 -23.33 16.64 6.91
N ASN A 26 -22.33 15.77 6.75
CA ASN A 26 -21.89 14.75 7.72
C ASN A 26 -23.04 13.82 8.16
N SER A 27 -23.99 13.56 7.27
CA SER A 27 -25.10 12.63 7.51
C SER A 27 -24.64 11.17 7.60
N GLY A 28 -23.46 10.85 7.09
CA GLY A 28 -22.93 9.51 6.94
C GLY A 28 -23.45 8.77 5.71
N TYR A 29 -24.18 9.47 4.82
CA TYR A 29 -24.69 8.96 3.57
C TYR A 29 -24.28 9.90 2.43
N LEU A 30 -24.25 9.40 1.20
CA LEU A 30 -24.14 10.27 0.02
C LEU A 30 -25.53 10.44 -0.56
N GLU A 31 -26.11 11.63 -0.41
CA GLU A 31 -27.39 11.94 -1.05
C GLU A 31 -27.24 12.09 -2.57
N GLU A 32 -28.36 12.20 -3.30
CA GLU A 32 -28.36 12.18 -4.77
C GLU A 32 -27.41 13.23 -5.36
N GLY A 33 -27.38 14.43 -4.77
CA GLY A 33 -26.50 15.53 -5.17
C GLY A 33 -25.02 15.19 -4.98
N GLU A 34 -24.65 14.72 -3.79
CA GLU A 34 -23.27 14.35 -3.43
C GLU A 34 -22.78 13.17 -4.27
N PHE A 35 -23.65 12.18 -4.51
CA PHE A 35 -23.35 11.06 -5.39
C PHE A 35 -23.18 11.49 -6.85
N MET A 36 -23.99 12.43 -7.35
CA MET A 36 -23.81 13.01 -8.68
C MET A 36 -22.51 13.80 -8.78
N ILE A 37 -22.14 14.56 -7.75
CA ILE A 37 -20.85 15.26 -7.67
C ILE A 37 -19.69 14.27 -7.69
N LEU A 38 -19.79 13.15 -6.95
CA LEU A 38 -18.81 12.07 -6.99
C LEU A 38 -18.67 11.49 -8.41
N MET A 39 -19.78 11.28 -9.13
CA MET A 39 -19.76 10.81 -10.51
C MET A 39 -19.19 11.84 -11.48
N ILE A 40 -19.53 13.12 -11.33
CA ILE A 40 -18.99 14.22 -12.15
C ILE A 40 -17.49 14.35 -11.90
N LYS A 41 -17.02 14.30 -10.64
CA LYS A 41 -15.60 14.24 -10.31
C LYS A 41 -14.97 12.99 -10.92
N ALA A 42 -15.57 11.81 -10.79
CA ALA A 42 -15.05 10.57 -11.37
C ALA A 42 -14.89 10.62 -12.90
N LEU A 43 -15.86 11.22 -13.61
CA LEU A 43 -15.90 11.32 -15.07
C LEU A 43 -15.12 12.52 -15.62
N GLY A 44 -15.03 13.62 -14.86
CA GLY A 44 -14.31 14.85 -15.19
C GLY A 44 -12.81 14.75 -14.99
N LEU A 45 -12.33 13.67 -14.38
CA LEU A 45 -10.92 13.30 -14.34
C LEU A 45 -10.44 12.92 -15.74
N LYS A 46 -10.14 13.92 -16.56
CA LYS A 46 -9.27 13.78 -17.73
C LYS A 46 -7.91 13.27 -17.25
N ARG A 47 -7.75 11.94 -17.18
CA ARG A 47 -6.57 11.24 -16.65
C ARG A 47 -6.10 11.89 -15.34
N ARG A 48 -6.56 11.40 -14.17
CA ARG A 48 -5.74 11.61 -12.95
C ARG A 48 -4.30 11.33 -13.38
N LYS A 49 -3.34 12.22 -13.08
CA LYS A 49 -1.93 11.80 -13.02
C LYS A 49 -1.97 10.45 -12.32
N GLU A 50 -1.58 9.39 -13.01
CA GLU A 50 -1.81 8.02 -12.55
C GLU A 50 -1.42 7.98 -11.07
N VAL A 51 -2.36 7.60 -10.19
CA VAL A 51 -2.02 7.51 -8.77
C VAL A 51 -0.94 6.44 -8.70
N GLY A 52 0.25 6.84 -8.29
CA GLY A 52 1.46 6.07 -8.53
C GLY A 52 2.71 6.90 -8.25
N PRO A 53 3.89 6.27 -8.34
CA PRO A 53 5.15 6.85 -7.88
C PRO A 53 5.51 8.19 -8.54
N ASP A 54 5.08 8.43 -9.78
CA ASP A 54 5.39 9.64 -10.54
C ASP A 54 4.52 10.85 -10.17
N GLY A 55 3.41 10.60 -9.46
CA GLY A 55 2.42 11.62 -9.12
C GLY A 55 2.37 11.97 -7.63
N HIS A 56 2.54 10.98 -6.76
CA HIS A 56 2.36 11.12 -5.31
C HIS A 56 3.35 10.22 -4.56
N SER A 57 3.66 10.57 -3.32
CA SER A 57 4.41 9.67 -2.43
C SER A 57 3.48 8.66 -1.76
N ALA A 58 3.98 7.45 -1.51
CA ALA A 58 3.22 6.44 -0.77
C ALA A 58 2.89 6.88 0.67
N SER A 59 3.77 7.67 1.30
CA SER A 59 3.56 8.25 2.62
C SER A 59 2.37 9.21 2.64
N GLU A 60 2.26 10.06 1.63
CA GLU A 60 1.15 11.00 1.48
C GLU A 60 -0.19 10.27 1.29
N LEU A 61 -0.24 9.31 0.36
CA LEU A 61 -1.46 8.54 0.11
C LEU A 61 -1.90 7.73 1.34
N ARG A 62 -0.94 7.19 2.09
CA ARG A 62 -1.25 6.51 3.36
C ARG A 62 -1.79 7.48 4.40
N ALA A 63 -1.08 8.58 4.66
CA ALA A 63 -1.37 9.48 5.77
C ALA A 63 -2.62 10.34 5.55
N LYS A 64 -2.82 10.85 4.33
CA LYS A 64 -3.94 11.76 4.02
C LYS A 64 -5.18 11.03 3.52
N GLU A 65 -4.98 9.95 2.79
CA GLU A 65 -6.05 9.31 2.03
C GLU A 65 -6.35 7.87 2.52
N GLY A 66 -5.61 7.36 3.50
CA GLY A 66 -5.87 6.07 4.13
C GLY A 66 -5.60 4.86 3.23
N TRP A 67 -4.71 4.99 2.23
CA TRP A 67 -4.41 3.90 1.31
C TRP A 67 -3.76 2.71 2.03
N ALA A 68 -4.29 1.51 1.80
CA ALA A 68 -3.72 0.27 2.28
C ALA A 68 -2.52 -0.16 1.44
N ILE A 69 -1.63 -0.93 2.05
CA ILE A 69 -0.38 -1.36 1.42
C ILE A 69 -0.60 -2.15 0.11
N GLY A 70 -1.64 -2.99 0.06
CA GLY A 70 -2.01 -3.74 -1.15
C GLY A 70 -2.56 -2.87 -2.27
N GLU A 71 -3.20 -1.74 -1.97
CA GLU A 71 -3.67 -0.77 -2.97
C GLU A 71 -2.47 -0.03 -3.58
N LEU A 72 -1.54 0.42 -2.73
CA LEU A 72 -0.29 1.05 -3.17
C LEU A 72 0.54 0.10 -4.04
N ARG A 73 0.60 -1.19 -3.68
CA ARG A 73 1.30 -2.19 -4.48
C ARG A 73 0.69 -2.34 -5.89
N LYS A 74 -0.63 -2.37 -5.99
CA LYS A 74 -1.35 -2.48 -7.28
C LYS A 74 -1.11 -1.30 -8.21
N VAL A 75 -0.88 -0.12 -7.64
CA VAL A 75 -0.61 1.10 -8.42
C VAL A 75 0.89 1.37 -8.64
N GLY A 76 1.74 0.38 -8.36
CA GLY A 76 3.15 0.39 -8.78
C GLY A 76 4.16 0.85 -7.73
N TYR A 77 3.75 1.08 -6.47
CA TYR A 77 4.73 1.37 -5.43
C TYR A 77 5.58 0.14 -5.10
N GLY A 78 6.90 0.35 -5.09
CA GLY A 78 7.89 -0.65 -4.68
C GLY A 78 8.05 -0.73 -3.16
N CYS A 79 8.69 -1.80 -2.69
CA CYS A 79 8.85 -2.10 -1.27
C CYS A 79 9.61 -1.02 -0.50
N LEU A 80 10.57 -0.35 -1.15
CA LEU A 80 11.26 0.80 -0.57
C LEU A 80 10.28 1.93 -0.24
N ALA A 81 9.45 2.33 -1.21
CA ALA A 81 8.47 3.38 -1.03
C ALA A 81 7.42 3.03 0.05
N LEU A 82 7.05 1.75 0.16
CA LEU A 82 6.14 1.28 1.23
C LEU A 82 6.80 1.36 2.61
N ARG A 83 8.08 1.00 2.73
CA ARG A 83 8.82 1.19 4.00
C ARG A 83 8.96 2.66 4.36
N GLU A 84 9.31 3.51 3.40
CA GLU A 84 9.41 4.96 3.58
C GLU A 84 8.05 5.58 3.93
N ALA A 85 6.94 4.97 3.49
CA ALA A 85 5.59 5.34 3.89
C ALA A 85 5.23 4.96 5.34
N GLY A 86 6.11 4.23 6.04
CA GLY A 86 5.94 3.83 7.42
C GLY A 86 5.06 2.60 7.61
N PHE A 87 4.94 1.73 6.60
CA PHE A 87 4.42 0.38 6.79
C PHE A 87 5.45 -0.48 7.52
N SER A 88 4.97 -1.35 8.42
CA SER A 88 5.83 -2.27 9.14
C SER A 88 6.42 -3.33 8.20
N ILE A 89 7.55 -3.91 8.59
CA ILE A 89 8.22 -4.94 7.79
C ILE A 89 7.28 -6.14 7.56
N VAL A 90 6.49 -6.52 8.56
CA VAL A 90 5.49 -7.59 8.45
C VAL A 90 4.46 -7.28 7.37
N GLU A 91 3.89 -6.08 7.36
CA GLU A 91 2.93 -5.68 6.32
C GLU A 91 3.57 -5.66 4.94
N VAL A 92 4.81 -5.16 4.81
CA VAL A 92 5.52 -5.12 3.53
C VAL A 92 5.81 -6.54 3.03
N MET A 93 6.17 -7.48 3.93
CA MET A 93 6.40 -8.90 3.56
C MET A 93 5.17 -9.58 2.97
N ASP A 94 3.96 -9.13 3.28
CA ASP A 94 2.72 -9.70 2.71
C ASP A 94 2.52 -9.33 1.24
N VAL A 95 3.13 -8.23 0.77
CA VAL A 95 2.93 -7.71 -0.60
C VAL A 95 4.20 -7.67 -1.46
N CYS A 96 5.36 -7.90 -0.84
CA CYS A 96 6.67 -7.81 -1.46
C CYS A 96 7.42 -9.13 -1.43
N SER A 97 8.11 -9.43 -2.52
CA SER A 97 9.00 -10.58 -2.55
C SER A 97 10.27 -10.33 -1.76
N ALA A 98 10.88 -11.44 -1.36
CA ALA A 98 12.16 -11.49 -0.70
C ALA A 98 13.27 -10.68 -1.41
N SER A 99 13.36 -10.85 -2.73
CA SER A 99 14.32 -10.13 -3.57
C SER A 99 14.07 -8.62 -3.60
N GLU A 100 12.82 -8.19 -3.51
CA GLU A 100 12.44 -6.77 -3.51
C GLU A 100 12.72 -6.12 -2.17
N MET A 101 12.52 -6.85 -1.07
CA MET A 101 12.89 -6.39 0.29
C MET A 101 14.39 -6.14 0.38
N LYS A 102 15.21 -7.04 -0.16
CA LYS A 102 16.66 -6.84 -0.28
C LYS A 102 17.01 -5.59 -1.09
N ARG A 103 16.37 -5.38 -2.24
CA ARG A 103 16.57 -4.16 -3.05
C ARG A 103 16.10 -2.90 -2.34
N GLY A 104 15.07 -3.01 -1.50
CA GLY A 104 14.55 -1.95 -0.64
C GLY A 104 15.37 -1.73 0.65
N GLY A 105 16.58 -2.29 0.74
CA GLY A 105 17.49 -2.04 1.85
C GLY A 105 17.11 -2.71 3.16
N VAL A 106 16.23 -3.73 3.14
CA VAL A 106 15.92 -4.50 4.35
C VAL A 106 17.07 -5.46 4.63
N SER A 107 17.63 -5.38 5.85
CA SER A 107 18.67 -6.28 6.30
C SER A 107 18.11 -7.67 6.64
N VAL A 108 18.96 -8.69 6.57
CA VAL A 108 18.60 -10.06 6.97
C VAL A 108 18.17 -10.11 8.44
N SER A 109 18.88 -9.40 9.31
CA SER A 109 18.56 -9.33 10.75
C SER A 109 17.16 -8.76 11.00
N GLU A 110 16.77 -7.71 10.26
CA GLU A 110 15.42 -7.17 10.34
C GLU A 110 14.37 -8.21 9.90
N LEU A 111 14.63 -8.94 8.82
CA LEU A 111 13.71 -9.98 8.34
C LEU A 111 13.58 -11.13 9.36
N LEU A 112 14.69 -11.63 9.89
CA LEU A 112 14.68 -12.72 10.89
C LEU A 112 13.95 -12.30 12.17
N SER A 113 14.13 -11.06 12.63
CA SER A 113 13.42 -10.53 13.80
C SER A 113 11.89 -10.45 13.61
N THR A 114 11.40 -10.51 12.37
CA THR A 114 9.97 -10.51 12.04
C THR A 114 9.40 -11.91 11.80
N GLY A 115 10.14 -12.96 12.13
CA GLY A 115 9.71 -14.35 11.99
C GLY A 115 9.89 -14.92 10.59
N TRP A 116 10.67 -14.25 9.75
CA TRP A 116 11.04 -14.74 8.43
C TRP A 116 12.15 -15.78 8.58
N ASP A 117 12.04 -16.93 7.90
CA ASP A 117 13.01 -18.01 8.02
C ASP A 117 14.24 -17.80 7.09
N GLY A 118 15.35 -18.46 7.44
CA GLY A 118 16.58 -18.42 6.64
C GLY A 118 16.44 -18.99 5.22
N SER A 119 15.42 -19.81 4.97
CA SER A 119 15.14 -20.38 3.64
C SER A 119 14.65 -19.32 2.67
N LYS A 120 13.68 -18.50 3.07
CA LYS A 120 13.16 -17.37 2.28
C LYS A 120 14.24 -16.32 2.01
N ALA A 121 15.12 -16.09 2.99
CA ALA A 121 16.24 -15.18 2.81
C ALA A 121 17.29 -15.73 1.83
N ARG A 122 17.55 -17.04 1.84
CA ARG A 122 18.39 -17.68 0.82
C ARG A 122 17.78 -17.56 -0.58
N GLU A 123 16.48 -17.78 -0.72
CA GLU A 123 15.73 -17.58 -1.98
C GLU A 123 15.77 -16.13 -2.47
N ALA A 124 15.80 -15.16 -1.54
CA ALA A 124 16.01 -13.74 -1.84
C ALA A 124 17.39 -13.42 -2.45
N GLY A 125 18.32 -14.38 -2.42
CA GLY A 125 19.72 -14.19 -2.76
C GLY A 125 20.54 -13.52 -1.66
N PHE A 126 20.14 -13.61 -0.38
CA PHE A 126 21.05 -13.26 0.72
C PHE A 126 22.15 -14.32 0.84
N SER A 127 23.38 -13.86 1.07
CA SER A 127 24.54 -14.75 1.17
C SER A 127 24.54 -15.54 2.49
N LEU A 128 25.05 -16.78 2.49
CA LEU A 128 25.19 -17.60 3.69
C LEU A 128 25.94 -16.89 4.84
N PRO A 129 27.05 -16.16 4.61
CA PRO A 129 27.68 -15.39 5.68
C PRO A 129 26.76 -14.33 6.27
N ALA A 130 25.93 -13.67 5.46
CA ALA A 130 24.97 -12.67 5.95
C ALA A 130 23.83 -13.31 6.77
N LEU A 131 23.41 -14.53 6.43
CA LEU A 131 22.44 -15.30 7.21
C LEU A 131 23.01 -15.72 8.56
N LEU A 132 24.24 -16.23 8.57
CA LEU A 132 24.94 -16.65 9.78
C LEU A 132 25.18 -15.46 10.74
N HIS A 133 25.64 -14.31 10.22
CA HIS A 133 25.84 -13.10 11.03
C HIS A 133 24.55 -12.51 11.57
N ALA A 134 23.42 -12.74 10.89
CA ALA A 134 22.12 -12.27 11.32
C ALA A 134 21.45 -13.19 12.36
N GLY A 135 22.08 -14.33 12.71
CA GLY A 135 21.55 -15.28 13.67
C GLY A 135 20.47 -16.22 13.11
N ALA A 136 20.49 -16.50 11.81
CA ALA A 136 19.67 -17.57 11.25
C ALA A 136 20.26 -18.93 11.67
N ASP A 137 19.46 -19.72 12.40
CA ASP A 137 19.75 -21.13 12.72
C ASP A 137 19.56 -22.05 11.49
#